data_AF-A0A926YG65-F1
#
_entry.id   AF-A0A926YG65-F1
#
_cell.length_a   1.000
_cell.length_b   1.000
_cell.length_c   1.000
_cell.angle_alpha   90.00
_cell.angle_beta   90.00
_cell.angle_gamma   90.00
#
_symmetry.space_group_name_H-M   'P 1'
#
loop_
_entity.id
_entity.type
_entity.pdbx_description
1 polymer ?
#
loop_
_entity_poly.entity_id
_entity_poly.type
_entity_poly.pdbx_seq_one_letter_code
_entity_poly.pdbx_strand_id
1 'polypeptide(L)'
;MKNLLSVGAVILLGVVGSTCPAFAWEPHEHPFDPASDVWLHDLGQDGANQYCRGRYNDLLKTGDLPPSARGANHVWAHLDANKCVYNK
;
A
#
# COMPACT_ATOMS: atom_id res chain seq x y z
N MET A 1 -7.43 -43.75 -38.40
CA MET A 1 -6.03 -43.28 -38.54
C MET A 1 -5.78 -42.32 -37.39
N LYS A 2 -4.94 -42.72 -36.43
CA LYS A 2 -4.58 -41.96 -35.23
C LYS A 2 -3.31 -41.18 -35.54
N ASN A 3 -3.36 -39.85 -35.55
CA ASN A 3 -2.18 -39.02 -35.73
C ASN A 3 -1.69 -38.49 -34.39
N LEU A 4 -0.40 -38.73 -34.18
CA LEU A 4 0.43 -38.42 -33.04
C LEU A 4 0.71 -36.91 -32.89
N LEU A 5 0.86 -36.50 -31.63
CA LEU A 5 1.82 -35.53 -31.07
C LEU A 5 2.06 -34.19 -31.78
N SER A 6 1.83 -33.10 -31.03
CA SER A 6 2.93 -32.17 -30.78
C SER A 6 2.80 -31.51 -29.41
N VAL A 7 3.90 -31.63 -28.67
CA VAL A 7 4.20 -31.03 -27.38
C VAL A 7 4.44 -29.53 -27.60
N GLY A 8 3.76 -28.71 -26.82
CA GLY A 8 4.03 -27.27 -26.73
C GLY A 8 3.92 -26.84 -25.28
N ALA A 9 4.98 -27.08 -24.50
CA ALA A 9 5.09 -26.61 -23.13
C ALA A 9 5.09 -25.07 -23.13
N VAL A 10 4.04 -24.47 -22.57
CA VAL A 10 4.05 -23.04 -22.24
C VAL A 10 4.53 -22.92 -20.80
N ILE A 11 5.82 -22.62 -20.67
CA ILE A 11 6.43 -22.12 -19.44
C ILE A 11 6.02 -20.65 -19.32
N LEU A 12 5.22 -20.30 -18.32
CA LEU A 12 5.03 -18.92 -17.90
C LEU A 12 5.20 -18.81 -16.38
N LEU A 13 6.46 -18.55 -16.03
CA LEU A 13 6.97 -17.66 -14.99
C LEU A 13 6.27 -17.74 -13.63
N GLY A 14 7.00 -18.34 -12.68
CA GLY A 14 6.76 -18.18 -11.26
C GLY A 14 6.72 -16.71 -10.88
N VAL A 15 5.53 -16.23 -10.53
CA VAL A 15 5.41 -15.10 -9.63
C VAL A 15 5.74 -15.67 -8.25
N VAL A 16 7.02 -15.58 -7.89
CA VAL A 16 7.41 -15.64 -6.48
C VAL A 16 6.79 -14.39 -5.88
N GLY A 17 5.54 -14.51 -5.44
CA GLY A 17 4.92 -13.48 -4.63
C GLY A 17 5.81 -13.34 -3.41
N SER A 18 6.61 -12.28 -3.36
CA SER A 18 7.31 -11.86 -2.17
C SER A 18 6.28 -11.84 -1.06
N THR A 19 6.30 -12.83 -0.17
CA THR A 19 5.55 -12.79 1.07
C THR A 19 6.26 -11.76 1.94
N CYS A 20 6.06 -10.48 1.60
CA CYS A 20 6.34 -9.40 2.52
C CYS A 20 5.60 -9.76 3.81
N PRO A 21 6.26 -9.79 4.98
CA PRO A 21 5.56 -9.98 6.23
C PRO A 21 4.47 -8.90 6.26
N ALA A 22 3.21 -9.32 6.16
CA ALA A 22 2.10 -8.40 6.23
C ALA A 22 2.16 -7.81 7.64
N PHE A 23 2.46 -6.52 7.73
CA PHE A 23 2.28 -5.78 8.97
C PHE A 23 0.84 -6.04 9.42
N ALA A 24 0.67 -6.57 10.63
CA ALA A 24 -0.65 -6.85 11.16
C ALA A 24 -1.25 -5.52 11.62
N TRP A 25 -2.00 -4.87 10.73
CA TRP A 25 -2.73 -3.65 11.01
C TRP A 25 -3.88 -3.92 11.98
N GLU A 26 -4.14 -2.97 12.87
CA GLU A 26 -5.33 -3.04 13.70
C GLU A 26 -6.60 -2.98 12.81
N PRO A 27 -7.73 -3.58 13.22
CA PRO A 27 -8.92 -3.64 12.37
C PRO A 27 -9.50 -2.28 11.93
N HIS A 28 -9.14 -1.22 12.65
CA HIS A 28 -9.56 0.16 12.41
C HIS A 28 -8.50 0.98 11.65
N GLU A 29 -7.35 0.39 11.36
CA GLU A 29 -6.27 1.01 10.61
C GLU A 29 -6.42 0.73 9.12
N HIS A 30 -6.30 1.81 8.34
CA HIS A 30 -6.39 1.75 6.90
C HIS A 30 -5.08 2.31 6.31
N PRO A 31 -4.14 1.44 5.91
CA PRO A 31 -2.85 1.87 5.38
C PRO A 31 -2.97 2.38 3.95
N PHE A 32 -2.13 3.35 3.60
CA PHE A 32 -1.93 3.86 2.24
C PHE A 32 -0.46 4.24 2.02
N ASP A 33 -0.06 4.27 0.76
CA ASP A 33 1.32 4.49 0.38
C ASP A 33 1.73 5.97 0.41
N PRO A 34 2.93 6.30 0.91
CA PRO A 34 3.55 7.58 0.59
C PRO A 34 3.85 7.67 -0.92
N ALA A 35 4.30 8.82 -1.39
CA ALA A 35 4.88 8.91 -2.73
C ALA A 35 6.09 7.97 -2.83
N SER A 36 6.32 7.40 -4.02
CA SER A 36 7.33 6.35 -4.23
C SER A 36 8.76 6.77 -3.93
N ASP A 37 9.03 8.08 -3.95
CA ASP A 37 10.31 8.73 -3.67
C ASP A 37 10.45 9.22 -2.23
N VAL A 38 9.44 9.02 -1.38
CA VAL A 38 9.44 9.46 0.02
C VAL A 38 9.68 8.28 0.95
N TRP A 39 10.77 8.39 1.72
CA TRP A 39 11.06 7.52 2.85
C TRP A 39 10.67 8.23 4.15
N LEU A 40 9.59 7.78 4.78
CA LEU A 40 9.00 8.43 5.97
C LEU A 40 9.98 8.49 7.14
N HIS A 41 10.86 7.49 7.26
CA HIS A 41 11.88 7.45 8.31
C HIS A 41 12.83 8.66 8.25
N ASP A 42 13.14 9.17 7.06
CA ASP A 42 14.05 10.31 6.87
C ASP A 42 13.43 11.65 7.35
N LEU A 43 12.10 11.71 7.45
CA LEU A 43 11.35 12.88 7.92
C LEU A 43 11.24 12.92 9.45
N GLY A 44 11.54 11.82 10.14
CA GLY A 44 11.21 11.63 11.56
C GLY A 44 9.69 11.55 11.81
N GLN A 45 9.30 11.19 13.04
CA GLN A 45 7.90 10.89 13.36
C GLN A 45 6.96 12.08 13.10
N ASP A 46 7.31 13.27 13.59
CA ASP A 46 6.44 14.45 13.45
C ASP A 46 6.34 14.92 11.99
N GLY A 47 7.46 14.92 11.27
CA GLY A 47 7.50 15.27 9.84
C GLY A 47 6.72 14.27 8.99
N ALA A 48 6.87 12.98 9.25
CA ALA A 48 6.13 11.92 8.57
C ALA A 48 4.63 12.00 8.85
N ASN A 49 4.22 12.28 10.10
CA ASN A 49 2.81 12.46 10.45
C ASN A 49 2.19 13.64 9.66
N GLN A 50 2.90 14.78 9.59
CA GLN A 50 2.45 15.93 8.81
C GLN A 50 2.37 15.62 7.32
N TYR A 51 3.38 14.94 6.77
CA TYR A 51 3.38 14.48 5.39
C TYR A 51 2.18 13.57 5.09
N CYS A 52 1.95 12.54 5.91
CA CYS A 52 0.85 11.60 5.73
C CYS A 52 -0.51 12.29 5.80
N ARG A 53 -0.69 13.28 6.69
CA ARG A 53 -1.91 14.08 6.73
C ARG A 53 -2.10 14.89 5.44
N GLY A 54 -1.05 15.52 4.93
CA GLY A 54 -1.08 16.24 3.65
C GLY A 54 -1.46 15.32 2.49
N ARG A 55 -0.76 14.18 2.38
CA ARG A 55 -0.99 13.18 1.34
C ARG A 55 -2.41 12.61 1.39
N TYR A 56 -2.93 12.30 2.57
CA TYR A 56 -4.32 11.86 2.74
C TYR A 56 -5.32 12.88 2.21
N ASN A 57 -5.13 14.18 2.51
CA ASN A 57 -6.01 15.24 2.02
C ASN A 57 -5.95 15.37 0.50
N ASP A 58 -4.78 15.20 -0.11
CA ASP A 58 -4.64 15.26 -1.56
C ASP A 58 -5.31 14.07 -2.24
N LEU A 59 -5.09 12.85 -1.74
CA LEU A 59 -5.74 11.64 -2.27
C LEU A 59 -7.26 11.67 -2.08
N LEU A 60 -7.76 12.28 -1.00
CA LEU A 60 -9.19 12.51 -0.83
C LEU A 60 -9.78 13.46 -1.89
N LYS A 61 -9.02 14.48 -2.30
CA LYS A 61 -9.46 15.45 -3.31
C LYS A 61 -9.45 14.85 -4.71
N THR A 62 -8.44 14.05 -5.03
CA THR A 62 -8.31 13.38 -6.34
C THR A 62 -9.24 12.17 -6.46
N GLY A 63 -9.72 11.63 -5.33
CA GLY A 63 -10.58 10.44 -5.31
C GLY A 63 -9.82 9.12 -5.34
N ASP A 64 -8.50 9.15 -5.11
CA ASP A 64 -7.63 7.98 -5.04
C ASP A 64 -7.81 7.21 -3.71
N LEU A 65 -8.37 7.86 -2.69
CA LEU A 65 -8.86 7.19 -1.49
C LEU A 65 -10.35 6.86 -1.62
N PRO A 66 -10.81 5.72 -1.05
CA PRO A 66 -12.21 5.34 -1.15
C PRO A 66 -13.12 6.39 -0.49
N PRO A 67 -14.40 6.53 -0.88
CA PRO A 67 -15.33 7.45 -0.22
C PRO A 67 -15.44 7.18 1.29
N SER A 68 -15.26 5.92 1.70
CA SER A 68 -15.18 5.50 3.09
C SER A 68 -13.94 5.99 3.81
N ALA A 69 -12.96 6.64 3.17
CA ALA A 69 -11.85 7.29 3.85
C ALA A 69 -12.27 8.64 4.43
N ARG A 70 -13.24 9.35 3.85
CA ARG A 70 -13.63 10.73 4.26
C ARG A 70 -14.01 10.81 5.73
N GLY A 71 -13.48 11.80 6.44
CA GLY A 71 -13.75 11.99 7.86
C GLY A 71 -12.98 11.00 8.74
N ALA A 72 -11.74 10.67 8.39
CA ALA A 72 -10.85 9.94 9.28
C ALA A 72 -10.64 10.73 10.59
N ASN A 73 -10.69 10.03 11.73
CA ASN A 73 -10.48 10.66 13.04
C ASN A 73 -9.01 11.08 13.19
N HIS A 74 -8.10 10.21 12.75
CA HIS A 74 -6.67 10.42 12.84
C HIS A 74 -5.94 9.89 11.60
N VAL A 75 -4.81 10.51 11.28
CA VAL A 75 -3.90 10.13 10.19
C VAL A 75 -2.47 10.28 10.72
N TRP A 76 -1.66 9.22 10.60
CA TRP A 76 -0.28 9.19 11.11
C TRP A 76 0.62 8.29 10.26
N ALA A 77 1.91 8.26 10.59
CA ALA A 77 2.93 7.46 9.91
C ALA A 77 3.41 6.29 10.78
N HIS A 78 3.52 5.11 10.17
CA HIS A 78 4.32 4.00 10.69
C HIS A 78 5.67 4.00 9.98
N LEU A 79 6.71 4.46 10.68
CA LEU A 79 8.06 4.60 10.11
C LEU A 79 8.65 3.23 9.73
N ASP A 80 8.49 2.22 10.59
CA ASP A 80 9.05 0.88 10.37
C ASP A 80 8.47 0.18 9.14
N ALA A 81 7.20 0.47 8.83
CA ALA A 81 6.51 -0.09 7.68
C ALA A 81 6.62 0.79 6.43
N ASN A 82 7.15 2.01 6.56
CA ASN A 82 7.05 3.09 5.58
C ASN A 82 5.62 3.25 5.01
N LYS A 83 4.63 3.29 5.90
CA LYS A 83 3.21 3.45 5.52
C LYS A 83 2.58 4.64 6.23
N CYS A 84 1.70 5.32 5.53
CA CYS A 84 0.73 6.21 6.15
C CYS A 84 -0.51 5.41 6.53
N VAL A 85 -1.16 5.79 7.63
CA VAL A 85 -2.35 5.10 8.13
C VAL A 85 -3.40 6.13 8.53
N TYR A 86 -4.67 5.82 8.30
CA TYR A 86 -5.79 6.55 8.87
C TYR A 86 -6.74 5.63 9.60
N ASN A 87 -7.49 6.15 10.57
CA ASN A 87 -8.56 5.42 11.25
C ASN A 87 -9.93 6.07 11.10
N LYS A 88 -10.95 5.30 11.42
CA LYS A 88 -12.36 5.68 11.38
C LYS A 88 -13.13 5.26 12.62
#